data_AF-A0AAW0P959-F1
#
_entry.id   AF-A0AAW0P959-F1
#
_cell.length_a   1.000
_cell.length_b   1.000
_cell.length_c   1.000
_cell.angle_alpha   90.00
_cell.angle_beta   90.00
_cell.angle_gamma   90.00
#
_symmetry.space_group_name_H-M   'P 1'
#
loop_
_entity.id
_entity.type
_entity.pdbx_description
1 polymer ?
#
loop_
_entity_poly.entity_id
_entity_poly.type
_entity_poly.pdbx_seq_one_letter_code
_entity_poly.pdbx_strand_id
1 'polypeptide(L)'
;MCPICKDVFGLVEGDQPKGTMKWRNSPLPLPGFERCGSIEITYDIPSGTQTNKHPNPGKMYTGLHRMAYLPDNKEGNEVLKLLKKAFDQKLIFTVGNVPDHRSRKYGHMERHPPQDFYLWWTTEFWLS
;
A
#
# COMPACT_ATOMS: atom_id res chain seq x y z
N MET A 1 -10.62 19.38 2.53
CA MET A 1 -9.99 19.64 1.21
C MET A 1 -10.83 20.65 0.48
N CYS A 2 -10.25 21.72 -0.03
CA CYS A 2 -10.97 22.70 -0.85
C CYS A 2 -11.31 22.08 -2.21
N PRO A 3 -12.59 22.04 -2.64
CA PRO A 3 -12.94 21.47 -3.95
C PRO A 3 -12.47 22.34 -5.13
N ILE A 4 -12.05 23.58 -4.87
CA ILE A 4 -11.64 24.55 -5.89
C ILE A 4 -10.11 24.52 -6.10
N CYS A 5 -9.33 24.72 -5.03
CA CYS A 5 -7.86 24.80 -5.12
C CYS A 5 -7.13 23.51 -4.71
N LYS A 6 -7.86 22.48 -4.23
CA LYS A 6 -7.30 21.22 -3.68
C LYS A 6 -6.43 21.38 -2.43
N ASP A 7 -6.31 22.59 -1.89
CA ASP A 7 -5.62 22.79 -0.62
C ASP A 7 -6.27 21.97 0.49
N VAL A 8 -5.41 21.37 1.30
CA VAL A 8 -5.82 20.60 2.46
C VAL A 8 -5.60 21.42 3.72
N PHE A 9 -6.70 21.84 4.33
CA PHE A 9 -6.70 22.46 5.66
C PHE A 9 -6.75 21.37 6.73
N GLY A 10 -5.77 21.34 7.64
CA GLY A 10 -5.66 20.37 8.73
C GLY A 10 -4.70 19.20 8.47
N LEU A 11 -4.45 18.39 9.51
CA LEU A 11 -3.65 17.17 9.40
C LEU A 11 -4.47 16.10 8.67
N VAL A 12 -4.03 15.66 7.48
CA VAL A 12 -4.65 14.50 6.82
C VAL A 12 -4.20 13.24 7.54
N GLU A 13 -5.15 12.49 8.06
CA GLU A 13 -4.95 11.16 8.60
C GLU A 13 -5.88 10.20 7.86
N GLY A 14 -5.36 9.08 7.38
CA GLY A 14 -6.15 8.05 6.71
C GLY A 14 -6.70 7.00 7.68
N ASP A 15 -7.06 5.84 7.11
CA ASP A 15 -7.67 4.72 7.81
C ASP A 15 -6.80 3.45 7.79
N GLN A 16 -5.52 3.57 7.47
CA GLN A 16 -4.58 2.45 7.53
C GLN A 16 -4.64 1.74 8.89
N PRO A 17 -4.80 0.41 8.92
CA PRO A 17 -4.74 -0.35 10.16
C PRO A 17 -3.37 -0.25 10.86
N LYS A 18 -3.31 -0.68 12.12
CA LYS A 18 -2.03 -0.76 12.85
C LYS A 18 -1.12 -1.78 12.15
N GLY A 19 0.16 -1.45 12.07
CA GLY A 19 1.20 -2.30 11.49
C GLY A 19 2.55 -1.61 11.53
N THR A 20 3.52 -2.18 10.82
CA THR A 20 4.91 -1.68 10.81
C THR A 20 5.39 -1.40 9.41
N MET A 21 6.27 -0.40 9.30
CA MET A 21 7.09 -0.11 8.13
C MET A 21 8.54 -0.14 8.61
N LYS A 22 9.35 -1.00 8.00
CA LYS A 22 10.79 -1.09 8.23
C LYS A 22 11.53 -0.97 6.91
N TRP A 23 12.78 -0.56 6.94
CA TRP A 23 13.61 -0.58 5.73
C TRP A 23 15.06 -0.91 6.07
N ARG A 24 15.79 -1.38 5.07
CA ARG A 24 17.24 -1.60 5.12
C ARG A 24 17.87 -1.20 3.79
N ASN A 25 19.14 -0.80 3.84
CA ASN A 25 19.96 -0.62 2.64
C ASN A 25 20.51 -1.98 2.19
N SER A 26 20.67 -2.13 0.89
CA SER A 26 21.21 -3.30 0.22
C SER A 26 22.21 -2.85 -0.83
N PRO A 27 23.38 -3.49 -0.96
CA PRO A 27 24.37 -3.12 -1.97
C PRO A 27 23.92 -3.49 -3.40
N LEU A 28 22.84 -4.26 -3.54
CA LEU A 28 22.34 -4.70 -4.84
C LEU A 28 21.61 -3.56 -5.55
N PRO A 29 22.02 -3.19 -6.79
CA PRO A 29 21.33 -2.19 -7.58
C PRO A 29 19.98 -2.70 -8.09
N LEU A 30 19.09 -1.76 -8.41
CA LEU A 30 17.86 -2.05 -9.16
C LEU A 30 18.10 -1.87 -10.67
N PRO A 31 17.34 -2.55 -11.53
CA PRO A 31 17.36 -2.27 -12.97
C PRO A 31 17.09 -0.78 -13.24
N GLY A 32 17.95 -0.14 -14.05
CA GLY A 32 17.89 1.30 -14.33
C GLY A 32 18.61 2.19 -13.31
N PHE A 33 19.21 1.60 -12.26
CA PHE A 33 19.91 2.30 -11.18
C PHE A 33 21.24 1.62 -10.82
N GLU A 34 22.04 1.26 -11.82
CA GLU A 34 23.24 0.43 -11.66
C GLU A 34 24.38 1.10 -10.86
N ARG A 35 24.28 2.42 -10.63
CA ARG A 35 25.31 3.22 -9.94
C ARG A 35 25.07 3.37 -8.44
N CYS A 36 24.00 2.82 -7.89
CA CYS A 36 23.69 2.87 -6.47
C CYS A 36 23.12 1.54 -5.98
N GLY A 37 23.11 1.33 -4.66
CA GLY A 37 22.41 0.20 -4.06
C GLY A 37 20.89 0.38 -4.11
N SER A 38 20.19 -0.37 -3.26
CA SER A 38 18.74 -0.28 -3.10
C SER A 38 18.33 -0.17 -1.64
N ILE A 39 17.14 0.37 -1.41
CA ILE A 39 16.47 0.44 -0.13
C ILE A 39 15.31 -0.54 -0.20
N GLU A 40 15.34 -1.56 0.65
CA GLU A 40 14.28 -2.56 0.74
C GLU A 40 13.34 -2.17 1.89
N ILE A 41 12.09 -1.89 1.56
CA ILE A 41 11.05 -1.52 2.51
C ILE A 41 10.17 -2.74 2.76
N THR A 42 9.88 -3.03 4.02
CA THR A 42 8.96 -4.08 4.44
C THR A 42 7.79 -3.46 5.20
N TYR A 43 6.58 -3.73 4.70
CA TYR A 43 5.33 -3.42 5.36
C TYR A 43 4.72 -4.69 5.93
N ASP A 44 4.31 -4.62 7.19
CA ASP A 44 3.60 -5.70 7.87
C ASP A 44 2.35 -5.12 8.55
N ILE A 45 1.18 -5.46 8.00
CA ILE A 45 -0.12 -5.11 8.57
C ILE A 45 -0.77 -6.42 9.03
N PRO A 46 -0.85 -6.73 10.33
CA PRO A 46 -1.51 -7.94 10.81
C PRO A 46 -3.02 -7.89 10.55
N SER A 47 -3.62 -9.08 10.38
CA SER A 47 -5.08 -9.25 10.37
C SER A 47 -5.70 -8.67 11.64
N GLY A 48 -6.93 -8.18 11.55
CA GLY A 48 -7.59 -7.58 12.69
C GLY A 48 -9.06 -7.30 12.44
N THR A 49 -9.65 -6.52 13.35
CA THR A 49 -11.06 -6.13 13.29
C THR A 49 -11.18 -4.71 12.74
N GLN A 50 -12.14 -4.52 11.84
CA GLN A 50 -12.44 -3.23 11.25
C GLN A 50 -12.94 -2.23 12.28
N THR A 51 -12.36 -1.03 12.29
CA THR A 51 -12.75 0.07 13.17
C THR A 51 -13.92 0.86 12.58
N ASN A 52 -14.42 1.85 13.31
CA ASN A 52 -15.44 2.77 12.82
C ASN A 52 -14.97 3.63 11.62
N LYS A 53 -13.67 3.69 11.34
CA LYS A 53 -13.11 4.36 10.16
C LYS A 53 -13.19 3.50 8.88
N HIS A 54 -13.46 2.20 9.01
CA HIS A 54 -13.43 1.24 7.90
C HIS A 54 -14.85 0.93 7.37
N PRO A 55 -14.97 0.34 6.17
CA PRO A 55 -16.27 0.14 5.52
C PRO A 55 -17.25 -0.80 6.26
N ASN A 56 -16.76 -1.79 7.01
CA ASN A 56 -17.59 -2.76 7.73
C ASN A 56 -17.13 -2.90 9.20
N PRO A 57 -17.44 -1.93 10.07
CA PRO A 57 -17.01 -1.96 11.47
C PRO A 57 -17.37 -3.27 12.17
N GLY A 58 -16.43 -3.81 12.96
CA GLY A 58 -16.60 -5.08 13.68
C GLY A 58 -16.34 -6.34 12.85
N LYS A 59 -16.28 -6.27 11.51
CA LYS A 59 -15.88 -7.42 10.68
C LYS A 59 -14.36 -7.59 10.68
N MET A 60 -13.90 -8.82 10.47
CA MET A 60 -12.48 -9.11 10.27
C MET A 60 -12.00 -8.53 8.93
N TYR A 61 -10.74 -8.13 8.89
CA TYR A 61 -9.97 -7.94 7.67
C TYR A 61 -8.73 -8.85 7.71
N THR A 62 -8.28 -9.30 6.54
CA THR A 62 -7.04 -10.06 6.40
C THR A 62 -5.87 -9.09 6.25
N GLY A 63 -4.80 -9.32 7.02
CA GLY A 63 -3.57 -8.56 6.96
C GLY A 63 -2.77 -8.78 5.67
N LEU A 64 -1.63 -8.12 5.57
CA LEU A 64 -0.69 -8.27 4.46
C LEU A 64 0.76 -8.12 4.91
N HIS A 65 1.64 -8.78 4.17
CA HIS A 65 3.07 -8.56 4.19
C HIS A 65 3.50 -8.16 2.78
N ARG A 66 4.18 -7.01 2.64
CA ARG A 66 4.60 -6.48 1.33
C ARG A 66 6.03 -5.96 1.39
N MET A 67 6.76 -6.19 0.31
CA MET A 67 8.07 -5.62 0.08
C MET A 67 8.02 -4.62 -1.06
N ALA A 68 8.76 -3.53 -0.94
CA ALA A 68 8.94 -2.51 -1.97
C ALA A 68 10.42 -2.10 -2.02
N TYR A 69 10.85 -1.54 -3.15
CA TYR A 69 12.24 -1.20 -3.40
C TYR A 69 12.36 0.22 -3.93
N LEU A 70 13.35 0.95 -3.46
CA LEU A 70 13.75 2.25 -3.99
C LEU A 70 15.25 2.20 -4.32
N PRO A 71 15.73 2.99 -5.29
CA PRO A 71 17.17 3.17 -5.46
C PRO A 71 17.76 3.87 -4.23
N ASP A 72 18.94 3.46 -3.79
CA ASP A 72 19.66 4.12 -2.70
C ASP A 72 20.45 5.33 -3.21
N ASN A 73 19.72 6.32 -3.70
CA ASN A 73 20.24 7.61 -4.16
C ASN A 73 19.47 8.77 -3.51
N LYS A 74 19.77 10.01 -3.89
CA LYS A 74 19.16 11.19 -3.30
C LYS A 74 17.63 11.18 -3.45
N GLU A 75 17.14 10.90 -4.65
CA GLU A 75 15.72 10.90 -4.97
C GLU A 75 14.97 9.77 -4.24
N GLY A 76 15.52 8.55 -4.23
CA GLY A 76 14.95 7.42 -3.51
C GLY A 76 14.89 7.64 -2.00
N ASN A 77 15.90 8.29 -1.41
CA ASN A 77 15.88 8.66 0.01
C ASN A 77 14.83 9.74 0.33
N GLU A 78 14.56 10.69 -0.58
CA GLU A 78 13.44 11.63 -0.41
C GLU A 78 12.08 10.91 -0.50
N VAL A 79 11.92 9.98 -1.44
CA VAL A 79 10.71 9.15 -1.53
C VAL A 79 10.52 8.33 -0.26
N LEU A 80 11.58 7.73 0.30
CA LEU A 80 11.51 6.99 1.56
C LEU A 80 10.97 7.86 2.71
N LYS A 81 11.47 9.10 2.85
CA LYS A 81 10.99 10.05 3.88
C LYS A 81 9.51 10.36 3.71
N LEU A 82 9.06 10.57 2.47
CA LEU A 82 7.65 10.82 2.16
C LEU A 82 6.77 9.61 2.47
N LEU A 83 7.20 8.40 2.09
CA LEU A 83 6.49 7.16 2.39
C LEU A 83 6.40 6.92 3.90
N LYS A 84 7.48 7.18 4.65
CA LYS A 84 7.46 7.10 6.12
C LYS A 84 6.43 8.06 6.70
N LYS A 85 6.44 9.33 6.27
CA LYS A 85 5.48 10.34 6.71
C LYS A 85 4.04 9.91 6.39
N ALA A 86 3.78 9.43 5.17
CA ALA A 86 2.47 8.94 4.77
C ALA A 86 2.03 7.71 5.58
N PHE A 87 2.95 6.80 5.90
CA PHE A 87 2.66 5.65 6.76
C PHE A 87 2.31 6.06 8.19
N ASP A 88 3.06 7.00 8.76
CA ASP A 88 2.80 7.58 10.08
C ASP A 88 1.43 8.28 10.11
N GLN A 89 1.04 8.91 9.00
CA GLN A 89 -0.26 9.55 8.79
C GLN A 89 -1.38 8.59 8.35
N LYS A 90 -1.13 7.27 8.32
CA LYS A 90 -2.13 6.25 7.96
C LYS A 90 -2.66 6.33 6.52
N LEU A 91 -1.81 6.74 5.58
CA LEU A 91 -2.19 7.01 4.18
C LEU A 91 -1.69 5.96 3.15
N ILE A 92 -0.90 4.96 3.56
CA ILE A 92 -0.33 3.99 2.61
C ILE A 92 -1.32 2.85 2.28
N PHE A 93 -2.07 2.38 3.28
CA PHE A 93 -3.04 1.31 3.07
C PHE A 93 -4.44 1.71 3.56
N THR A 94 -5.45 1.03 3.04
CA THR A 94 -6.85 1.15 3.46
C THR A 94 -7.47 -0.25 3.52
N VAL A 95 -8.57 -0.41 4.24
CA VAL A 95 -9.35 -1.66 4.23
C VAL A 95 -10.37 -1.59 3.10
N GLY A 96 -10.16 -2.39 2.05
CA GLY A 96 -11.09 -2.48 0.92
C GLY A 96 -12.37 -3.27 1.23
N ASN A 97 -13.41 -3.01 0.44
CA ASN A 97 -14.59 -3.87 0.39
C ASN A 97 -14.31 -5.05 -0.54
N VAL A 98 -14.41 -6.28 -0.03
CA VAL A 98 -14.66 -7.43 -0.90
C VAL A 98 -16.16 -7.44 -1.15
N PRO A 99 -16.66 -7.22 -2.38
CA PRO A 99 -18.08 -7.39 -2.66
C PRO A 99 -18.46 -8.83 -2.31
N ASP A 100 -19.52 -9.02 -1.53
CA ASP A 100 -20.00 -10.35 -1.17
C ASP A 100 -20.27 -11.17 -2.45
N HIS A 101 -19.48 -12.23 -2.65
CA HIS A 101 -19.62 -13.13 -3.80
C HIS A 101 -20.91 -13.96 -3.73
N ARG A 102 -21.70 -13.93 -2.64
CA ARG A 102 -22.95 -14.70 -2.51
C ARG A 102 -24.14 -14.18 -3.33
N SER A 103 -24.03 -13.04 -4.02
CA SER A 103 -25.14 -12.52 -4.85
C SER A 103 -24.99 -12.74 -6.37
N ARG A 104 -23.94 -13.42 -6.86
CA ARG A 104 -23.83 -13.78 -8.28
C ARG A 104 -24.45 -15.15 -8.55
N LYS A 105 -25.72 -15.17 -8.97
CA LYS A 105 -26.30 -16.34 -9.63
C LYS A 105 -25.56 -16.60 -10.96
N TYR A 106 -24.96 -17.78 -11.05
CA TYR A 106 -24.48 -18.56 -12.21
C TYR A 106 -24.09 -17.87 -13.52
N GLY A 107 -22.84 -18.12 -13.92
CA GLY A 107 -22.33 -17.99 -15.28
C GLY A 107 -20.89 -18.51 -15.42
N HIS A 108 -20.74 -19.83 -15.55
CA HIS A 108 -19.62 -20.58 -16.15
C HIS A 108 -18.14 -20.17 -15.84
N MET A 109 -17.59 -20.83 -14.81
CA MET A 109 -16.25 -21.44 -14.66
C MET A 109 -15.04 -20.91 -15.47
N GLU A 110 -14.11 -20.27 -14.75
CA GLU A 110 -12.68 -20.59 -14.81
C GLU A 110 -12.14 -20.61 -13.37
N ARG A 111 -11.57 -21.76 -12.96
CA ARG A 111 -10.94 -21.92 -11.64
C ARG A 111 -9.55 -21.28 -11.68
N HIS A 112 -9.48 -19.98 -11.44
CA HIS A 112 -8.26 -19.35 -10.96
C HIS A 112 -8.38 -19.17 -9.43
N PRO A 113 -7.32 -19.48 -8.64
CA PRO A 113 -7.30 -19.10 -7.24
C PRO A 113 -7.50 -17.58 -7.15
N PRO A 114 -8.19 -17.03 -6.13
CA PRO A 114 -8.35 -15.59 -6.00
C PRO A 114 -7.00 -14.95 -5.65
N GLN A 115 -6.21 -14.72 -6.69
CA GLN A 115 -5.31 -13.59 -6.75
C GLN A 115 -6.24 -12.39 -6.91
N ASP A 116 -6.23 -11.49 -5.92
CA ASP A 116 -6.16 -10.04 -6.15
C ASP A 116 -6.69 -9.25 -4.94
N PHE A 117 -5.75 -8.87 -4.08
CA PHE A 117 -5.80 -7.60 -3.39
C PHE A 117 -5.39 -6.53 -4.39
N TYR A 118 -6.36 -5.85 -5.01
CA TYR A 118 -6.10 -4.70 -5.88
C TYR A 118 -5.71 -3.48 -5.03
N LEU A 119 -4.42 -3.15 -5.01
CA LEU A 119 -3.93 -1.77 -4.85
C LEU A 119 -3.53 -1.30 -6.25
N TRP A 120 -4.34 -0.44 -6.85
CA TRP A 120 -3.98 0.20 -8.12
C TRP A 120 -2.90 1.27 -7.89
N TRP A 121 -1.84 1.21 -8.73
CA TRP A 121 -0.64 2.07 -8.90
C TRP A 121 0.54 1.81 -7.91
N THR A 122 1.77 1.42 -8.28
CA THR A 122 2.53 1.36 -9.56
C THR A 122 3.53 0.19 -9.59
N THR A 123 3.45 -0.71 -10.58
CA THR A 123 4.63 -1.49 -11.05
C THR A 123 4.95 -1.27 -12.53
N GLU A 124 4.19 -0.43 -13.24
CA GLU A 124 4.40 -0.13 -14.66
C GLU A 124 4.86 1.34 -14.82
N PHE A 125 6.05 1.68 -14.31
CA PHE A 125 6.79 2.87 -14.77
C PHE A 125 8.32 2.77 -14.61
N TRP A 126 8.88 1.56 -14.46
CA TRP A 126 10.34 1.35 -14.43
C TRP A 126 10.86 0.39 -15.51
N LEU A 127 10.11 0.17 -16.60
CA LEU A 127 10.59 -0.52 -17.80
C LEU A 127 9.99 0.11 -19.07
N SER A 128 10.47 1.31 -19.41
CA SER A 128 10.56 1.83 -20.79
C SER A 128 11.57 2.96 -20.84
#